data_AF-A0A945ZR17-F1
#
_entry.id   AF-A0A945ZR17-F1
#
_cell.length_a   1.000
_cell.length_b   1.000
_cell.length_c   1.000
_cell.angle_alpha   90.00
_cell.angle_beta   90.00
_cell.angle_gamma   90.00
#
_symmetry.space_group_name_H-M   'P 1'
#
loop_
_entity.id
_entity.type
_entity.pdbx_description
1 polymer ?
#
loop_
_entity_poly.entity_id
_entity_poly.type
_entity_poly.pdbx_seq_one_letter_code
_entity_poly.pdbx_strand_id
1 'polypeptide(L)'
;MKKAWILVASVLVAATTSWSQSDLELAEFYYNEGSYAQSKLYLDQIWKRNKTKMVFDMYYDVLVALDDFASAEKLVKSRMRGKNTRANAYVELGQLYLHFGREAEARDAFDEAMARLQPSRNSAIGLANAFTKLNELDLALEVYTKAQALGVENLDYQLVDLEGRRGNYDGMIDAAMRLLHAKPTYFRNIQNSFIRNLRVLDNPELGTLLKGKLIASARNYPDDSVYPELLVWYFNQVKDFGNAFIHAKSLDLRGGEDGNRLVELAQTAARNADYDTAARCYSYVSGKGRDNPYFFTARTQSLRMRMEPLLNAVPTDNAAIANLTVEYRQTLNDLGLTVETAGIAKDLAHAQAFFLQAPEEAIATLESILEIPALYDRMAALCKLELGDILVFQDNIWDASLLFSQVELDFKDDFFGHEAKFRNARISYYAGDFDWAQAQLDALKASTSKLISNDAIDLSLLITDNYAMDTISEPMWLYAQADLLSTQHRYDQARAKLDSIITVWPGHALEDEILMTQGQMALEQGDVDTALVLFQEVVDLHFDDILADDALFELGRLNEDYLGNEEAAASYFEQLLFDYPNSLHAVEARRRFRTMRGDDIE
;
A
#
# COMPACT_ATOMS: atom_id res chain seq x y z
N MET A 1 -33.13 -24.44 -84.01
CA MET A 1 -34.54 -24.76 -83.69
C MET A 1 -34.64 -26.22 -83.27
N LYS A 2 -35.32 -26.50 -82.15
CA LYS A 2 -35.88 -27.80 -81.66
C LYS A 2 -34.85 -28.84 -81.19
N LYS A 3 -34.64 -29.06 -79.87
CA LYS A 3 -35.41 -29.83 -78.85
C LYS A 3 -35.22 -31.37 -78.92
N ALA A 4 -34.68 -31.95 -77.83
CA ALA A 4 -35.04 -33.21 -77.14
C ALA A 4 -33.77 -33.80 -76.45
N TRP A 5 -33.57 -33.64 -75.13
CA TRP A 5 -34.04 -34.51 -74.03
C TRP A 5 -33.72 -36.00 -74.22
N ILE A 6 -32.68 -36.50 -73.53
CA ILE A 6 -32.64 -37.85 -72.97
C ILE A 6 -32.14 -37.73 -71.53
N LEU A 7 -33.01 -38.10 -70.60
CA LEU A 7 -32.77 -38.34 -69.19
C LEU A 7 -31.90 -39.60 -69.04
N VAL A 8 -30.80 -39.51 -68.30
CA VAL A 8 -30.16 -40.67 -67.66
C VAL A 8 -30.07 -40.36 -66.17
N ALA A 9 -30.89 -41.06 -65.40
CA ALA A 9 -30.81 -41.08 -63.94
C ALA A 9 -29.68 -42.03 -63.53
N SER A 10 -28.64 -41.50 -62.88
CA SER A 10 -27.63 -42.28 -62.17
C SER A 10 -27.63 -41.87 -60.71
N VAL A 11 -27.94 -42.86 -59.87
CA VAL A 11 -28.00 -42.82 -58.41
C VAL A 11 -26.63 -42.40 -57.85
N LEU A 12 -26.61 -41.31 -57.09
CA LEU A 12 -25.47 -40.94 -56.24
C LEU A 12 -25.48 -41.85 -55.01
N VAL A 13 -24.57 -42.83 -54.95
CA VAL A 13 -24.17 -43.47 -53.70
C VAL A 13 -23.20 -42.51 -53.01
N ALA A 14 -23.67 -41.79 -52.00
CA ALA A 14 -22.78 -41.10 -51.08
C ALA A 14 -22.04 -42.16 -50.26
N ALA A 15 -20.79 -42.43 -50.64
CA ALA A 15 -19.86 -43.15 -49.78
C ALA A 15 -19.49 -42.22 -48.62
N THR A 16 -20.15 -42.39 -47.47
CA THR A 16 -19.67 -41.85 -46.21
C THR A 16 -18.37 -42.58 -45.86
N THR A 17 -17.23 -41.96 -46.11
CA THR A 17 -15.97 -42.35 -45.50
C THR A 17 -16.10 -42.10 -44.00
N SER A 18 -16.49 -43.13 -43.26
CA SER A 18 -16.36 -43.13 -41.80
C SER A 18 -14.86 -43.12 -41.50
N TRP A 19 -14.36 -41.99 -41.01
CA TRP A 19 -13.02 -41.94 -40.41
C TRP A 19 -13.08 -42.85 -39.19
N SER A 20 -12.37 -43.99 -39.20
CA SER A 20 -12.31 -44.83 -38.01
C SER A 20 -11.53 -44.07 -36.93
N GLN A 21 -12.20 -43.72 -35.84
CA GLN A 21 -11.58 -43.16 -34.66
C GLN A 21 -10.50 -44.13 -34.16
N SER A 22 -9.31 -43.63 -33.84
CA SER A 22 -8.24 -44.49 -33.36
C SER A 22 -8.62 -45.10 -32.00
N ASP A 23 -8.16 -46.31 -31.69
CA ASP A 23 -8.42 -46.94 -30.38
C ASP A 23 -8.01 -46.02 -29.21
N LEU A 24 -7.00 -45.18 -29.41
CA LEU A 24 -6.55 -44.19 -28.42
C LEU A 24 -7.53 -43.04 -28.26
N GLU A 25 -8.07 -42.50 -29.36
CA GLU A 25 -9.11 -41.47 -29.31
C GLU A 25 -10.40 -41.99 -28.67
N LEU A 26 -10.74 -43.26 -28.88
CA LEU A 26 -11.86 -43.91 -28.19
C LEU A 26 -11.58 -44.09 -26.69
N ALA A 27 -10.37 -44.55 -26.33
CA ALA A 27 -9.96 -44.66 -24.93
C ALA A 27 -10.02 -43.30 -24.21
N GLU A 28 -9.54 -42.25 -24.85
CA GLU A 28 -9.55 -40.86 -24.34
C GLU A 28 -10.97 -40.32 -24.22
N PHE A 29 -11.82 -40.56 -25.22
CA PHE A 29 -13.24 -40.21 -25.16
C PHE A 29 -13.93 -40.84 -23.94
N TYR A 30 -13.82 -42.16 -23.76
CA TYR A 30 -14.43 -42.86 -22.63
C TYR A 30 -13.82 -42.45 -21.28
N TYR A 31 -12.52 -42.14 -21.25
CA TYR A 31 -11.85 -41.63 -20.06
C TYR A 31 -12.43 -40.27 -19.64
N ASN A 32 -12.56 -39.34 -20.58
CA ASN A 32 -13.09 -37.99 -20.33
C ASN A 32 -14.59 -38.01 -19.96
N GLU A 33 -15.35 -38.98 -20.47
CA GLU A 33 -16.76 -39.22 -20.10
C GLU A 33 -16.93 -39.95 -18.75
N GLY A 34 -15.83 -40.32 -18.06
CA GLY A 34 -15.88 -41.11 -16.81
C GLY A 34 -16.31 -42.57 -17.00
N SER A 35 -16.41 -43.05 -18.24
CA SER A 35 -16.73 -44.43 -18.59
C SER A 35 -15.50 -45.34 -18.51
N TYR A 36 -14.96 -45.48 -17.30
CA TYR A 36 -13.66 -46.12 -17.06
C TYR A 36 -13.60 -47.60 -17.47
N ALA A 37 -14.68 -48.37 -17.30
CA ALA A 37 -14.71 -49.78 -17.69
C ALA A 37 -14.53 -49.95 -19.21
N GLN A 38 -15.15 -49.07 -19.99
CA GLN A 38 -15.07 -49.03 -21.45
C GLN A 38 -13.68 -48.55 -21.87
N SER A 39 -13.17 -47.47 -21.24
CA SER A 39 -11.81 -46.97 -21.50
C SER A 39 -10.75 -48.06 -21.24
N LYS A 40 -10.90 -48.84 -20.16
CA LYS A 40 -10.01 -49.97 -19.83
C LYS A 40 -9.89 -51.00 -20.95
N LEU A 41 -11.00 -51.35 -21.62
CA LEU A 41 -11.00 -52.35 -22.71
C LEU A 41 -10.03 -51.97 -23.84
N TYR A 42 -9.97 -50.69 -24.17
CA TYR A 42 -9.03 -50.16 -25.16
C TYR A 42 -7.62 -50.06 -24.58
N LEU A 43 -7.47 -49.49 -23.37
CA LEU A 43 -6.19 -49.26 -22.71
C LEU A 43 -5.39 -50.54 -22.44
N ASP A 44 -6.05 -51.66 -22.10
CA ASP A 44 -5.42 -52.98 -21.94
C ASP A 44 -4.66 -53.43 -23.20
N GLN A 45 -5.16 -53.07 -24.39
CA GLN A 45 -4.52 -53.40 -25.66
C GLN A 45 -3.51 -52.35 -26.08
N ILE A 46 -3.85 -51.07 -25.88
CA ILE A 46 -2.98 -49.95 -26.22
C ILE A 46 -1.67 -50.04 -25.43
N TRP A 47 -1.71 -50.30 -24.12
CA TRP A 47 -0.51 -50.37 -23.28
C TRP A 47 0.50 -51.45 -23.72
N LYS A 48 0.04 -52.52 -24.39
CA LYS A 48 0.93 -53.55 -24.94
C LYS A 48 1.80 -53.02 -26.09
N ARG A 49 1.33 -52.00 -26.82
CA ARG A 49 1.96 -51.48 -28.05
C ARG A 49 2.52 -50.07 -27.88
N ASN A 50 1.83 -49.22 -27.12
CA ASN A 50 2.14 -47.82 -26.91
C ASN A 50 2.31 -47.52 -25.41
N LYS A 51 3.55 -47.25 -25.00
CA LYS A 51 3.92 -47.06 -23.59
C LYS A 51 4.31 -45.61 -23.27
N THR A 52 3.68 -44.65 -23.94
CA THR A 52 3.90 -43.22 -23.66
C THR A 52 3.46 -42.85 -22.24
N LYS A 53 3.92 -41.69 -21.77
CA LYS A 53 3.51 -41.14 -20.47
C LYS A 53 1.98 -40.97 -20.39
N MET A 54 1.41 -40.32 -21.40
CA MET A 54 -0.04 -40.07 -21.51
C MET A 54 -0.88 -41.34 -21.38
N VAL A 55 -0.53 -42.41 -22.10
CA VAL A 55 -1.28 -43.68 -22.04
C VAL A 55 -1.21 -44.31 -20.66
N PHE A 56 -0.05 -44.24 -19.99
CA PHE A 56 0.06 -44.77 -18.64
C PHE A 56 -0.74 -43.96 -17.64
N ASP A 57 -0.66 -42.63 -17.67
CA ASP A 57 -1.34 -41.77 -16.70
C ASP A 57 -2.85 -42.03 -16.81
N MET A 58 -3.38 -42.05 -18.04
CA MET A 58 -4.78 -42.40 -18.33
C MET A 58 -5.16 -43.83 -17.89
N TYR A 59 -4.29 -44.82 -18.15
CA TYR A 59 -4.56 -46.21 -17.75
C TYR A 59 -4.48 -46.42 -16.25
N TYR A 60 -3.53 -45.76 -15.58
CA TYR A 60 -3.43 -45.75 -14.13
C TYR A 60 -4.70 -45.17 -13.51
N ASP A 61 -5.14 -43.99 -13.95
CA ASP A 61 -6.34 -43.33 -13.43
C ASP A 61 -7.60 -44.20 -13.63
N VAL A 62 -7.73 -44.85 -14.79
CA VAL A 62 -8.81 -45.82 -15.08
C VAL A 62 -8.79 -47.00 -14.11
N LEU A 63 -7.62 -47.60 -13.87
CA LEU A 63 -7.50 -48.76 -12.99
C LEU A 63 -7.79 -48.41 -11.53
N VAL A 64 -7.33 -47.23 -11.11
CA VAL A 64 -7.60 -46.65 -9.79
C VAL A 64 -9.09 -46.39 -9.61
N ALA A 65 -9.75 -45.74 -10.58
CA ALA A 65 -11.18 -45.45 -10.51
C ALA A 65 -12.08 -46.71 -10.53
N LEU A 66 -11.57 -47.81 -11.07
CA LEU A 66 -12.24 -49.12 -11.10
C LEU A 66 -11.92 -50.00 -9.89
N ASP A 67 -11.14 -49.52 -8.93
CA ASP A 67 -10.68 -50.28 -7.77
C ASP A 67 -9.94 -51.59 -8.17
N ASP A 68 -9.27 -51.61 -9.34
CA ASP A 68 -8.52 -52.77 -9.84
C ASP A 68 -7.05 -52.71 -9.39
N PHE A 69 -6.85 -53.01 -8.11
CA PHE A 69 -5.54 -53.00 -7.48
C PHE A 69 -4.51 -53.88 -8.21
N ALA A 70 -4.88 -55.12 -8.55
CA ALA A 70 -3.95 -56.09 -9.13
C ALA A 70 -3.40 -55.63 -10.49
N SER A 71 -4.26 -55.06 -11.34
CA SER A 71 -3.82 -54.51 -12.62
C SER A 71 -3.03 -53.22 -12.46
N ALA A 72 -3.44 -52.34 -11.53
CA ALA A 72 -2.74 -51.08 -11.25
C ALA A 72 -1.31 -51.35 -10.72
N GLU A 73 -1.16 -52.29 -9.80
CA GLU A 73 0.13 -52.66 -9.22
C GLU A 73 1.05 -53.25 -10.30
N LYS A 74 0.52 -54.13 -11.14
CA LYS A 74 1.25 -54.69 -12.27
C LYS A 74 1.67 -53.60 -13.26
N LEU A 75 0.81 -52.62 -13.52
CA LEU A 75 1.10 -51.49 -14.40
C LEU A 75 2.26 -50.65 -13.86
N VAL A 76 2.20 -50.23 -12.59
CA VAL A 76 3.27 -49.45 -11.95
C VAL A 76 4.58 -50.25 -11.93
N LYS A 77 4.55 -51.51 -11.46
CA LYS A 77 5.73 -52.39 -11.43
C LYS A 77 6.33 -52.66 -12.81
N SER A 78 5.53 -52.61 -13.89
CA SER A 78 6.05 -52.79 -15.25
C SER A 78 7.03 -51.71 -15.70
N ARG A 79 7.02 -50.52 -15.07
CA ARG A 79 7.99 -49.45 -15.30
C ARG A 79 9.27 -49.59 -14.46
N MET A 80 9.27 -50.46 -13.45
CA MET A 80 10.39 -50.70 -12.55
C MET A 80 11.36 -51.71 -13.17
N ARG A 81 12.54 -51.26 -13.59
CA ARG A 81 13.56 -52.10 -14.26
C ARG A 81 14.56 -52.69 -13.26
N GLY A 82 14.07 -53.53 -12.34
CA GLY A 82 14.90 -54.30 -11.40
C GLY A 82 15.94 -53.44 -10.65
N LYS A 83 17.24 -53.77 -10.78
CA LYS A 83 18.33 -53.05 -10.09
C LYS A 83 18.46 -51.58 -10.49
N ASN A 84 18.04 -51.19 -11.69
CA ASN A 84 18.14 -49.81 -12.19
C ASN A 84 16.89 -48.96 -11.89
N THR A 85 15.95 -49.48 -11.09
CA THR A 85 14.75 -48.75 -10.68
C THR A 85 15.16 -47.55 -9.82
N ARG A 86 14.76 -46.34 -10.25
CA ARG A 86 14.99 -45.09 -9.52
C ARG A 86 14.15 -45.03 -8.25
N ALA A 87 14.65 -44.36 -7.22
CA ALA A 87 13.97 -44.19 -5.94
C ALA A 87 12.52 -43.68 -6.10
N ASN A 88 12.29 -42.68 -6.97
CA ASN A 88 10.97 -42.10 -7.21
C ASN A 88 9.89 -43.12 -7.64
N ALA A 89 10.27 -44.20 -8.34
CA ALA A 89 9.30 -45.21 -8.77
C ALA A 89 8.72 -46.00 -7.59
N TYR A 90 9.47 -46.11 -6.49
CA TYR A 90 8.99 -46.72 -5.27
C TYR A 90 8.05 -45.77 -4.49
N VAL A 91 8.22 -44.45 -4.62
CA VAL A 91 7.25 -43.48 -4.10
C VAL A 91 5.92 -43.56 -4.85
N GLU A 92 5.95 -43.68 -6.18
CA GLU A 92 4.75 -43.92 -7.00
C GLU A 92 4.06 -45.26 -6.63
N LEU A 93 4.84 -46.30 -6.34
CA LEU A 93 4.29 -47.58 -5.86
C LEU A 93 3.67 -47.46 -4.46
N GLY A 94 4.32 -46.73 -3.55
CA GLY A 94 3.78 -46.47 -2.23
C GLY A 94 2.49 -45.64 -2.28
N GLN A 95 2.43 -44.63 -3.15
CA GLN A 95 1.21 -43.86 -3.41
C GLN A 95 0.05 -44.77 -3.86
N LEU A 96 0.31 -45.70 -4.78
CA LEU A 96 -0.69 -46.67 -5.20
C LEU A 96 -1.17 -47.51 -4.01
N TYR A 97 -0.26 -48.01 -3.17
CA TYR A 97 -0.63 -48.79 -1.99
C TYR A 97 -1.47 -47.99 -0.98
N LEU A 98 -1.13 -46.71 -0.75
CA LEU A 98 -1.94 -45.82 0.09
C LEU A 98 -3.35 -45.65 -0.47
N HIS A 99 -3.50 -45.48 -1.78
CA HIS A 99 -4.82 -45.34 -2.43
C HIS A 99 -5.75 -46.53 -2.14
N PHE A 100 -5.18 -47.74 -2.07
CA PHE A 100 -5.91 -48.97 -1.78
C PHE A 100 -5.90 -49.38 -0.30
N GLY A 101 -5.53 -48.47 0.62
CA GLY A 101 -5.53 -48.73 2.07
C GLY A 101 -4.46 -49.73 2.54
N ARG A 102 -3.42 -49.98 1.73
CA ARG A 102 -2.35 -50.96 2.01
C ARG A 102 -1.15 -50.28 2.68
N GLU A 103 -1.35 -49.74 3.88
CA GLU A 103 -0.35 -48.90 4.56
C GLU A 103 0.99 -49.58 4.80
N ALA A 104 1.00 -50.87 5.17
CA ALA A 104 2.24 -51.58 5.45
C ALA A 104 3.13 -51.68 4.20
N GLU A 105 2.54 -51.99 3.04
CA GLU A 105 3.27 -52.08 1.78
C GLU A 105 3.67 -50.71 1.25
N ALA A 106 2.88 -49.68 1.53
CA ALA A 106 3.27 -48.30 1.24
C ALA A 106 4.55 -47.92 2.00
N ARG A 107 4.62 -48.24 3.30
CA ARG A 107 5.83 -48.03 4.12
C ARG A 107 7.02 -48.80 3.57
N ASP A 108 6.86 -50.09 3.27
CA ASP A 108 7.94 -50.90 2.67
C ASP A 108 8.45 -50.29 1.34
N ALA A 109 7.54 -49.75 0.52
CA ALA A 109 7.91 -49.08 -0.73
C ALA A 109 8.66 -47.77 -0.46
N PHE A 110 8.22 -46.95 0.51
CA PHE A 110 8.90 -45.72 0.88
C PHE A 110 10.30 -45.98 1.48
N ASP A 111 10.45 -47.01 2.31
CA ASP A 111 11.74 -47.44 2.85
C ASP A 111 12.70 -47.88 1.75
N GLU A 112 12.22 -48.65 0.77
CA GLU A 112 13.02 -49.04 -0.40
C GLU A 112 13.37 -47.82 -1.28
N ALA A 113 12.47 -46.84 -1.40
CA ALA A 113 12.77 -45.56 -2.07
C ALA A 113 13.94 -44.84 -1.38
N MET A 114 13.89 -44.76 -0.04
CA MET A 114 14.92 -44.17 0.79
C MET A 114 16.23 -44.93 0.72
N ALA A 115 16.21 -46.27 0.73
CA ALA A 115 17.39 -47.12 0.59
C ALA A 115 18.13 -46.91 -0.74
N ARG A 116 17.41 -46.53 -1.80
CA ARG A 116 17.96 -46.31 -3.15
C ARG A 116 18.43 -44.88 -3.42
N LEU A 117 18.28 -43.97 -2.47
CA LEU A 117 18.73 -42.58 -2.61
C LEU A 117 20.22 -42.54 -2.97
N GLN A 118 20.54 -41.94 -4.12
CA GLN A 118 21.92 -41.74 -4.56
C GLN A 118 22.50 -40.46 -3.93
N PRO A 119 23.80 -40.43 -3.58
CA PRO A 119 24.45 -39.26 -2.98
C PRO A 119 24.70 -38.17 -4.03
N SER A 120 23.62 -37.56 -4.53
CA SER A 120 23.67 -36.44 -5.46
C SER A 120 22.50 -35.50 -5.23
N ARG A 121 22.75 -34.20 -5.44
CA ARG A 121 21.74 -33.15 -5.27
C ARG A 121 20.50 -33.40 -6.12
N ASN A 122 20.66 -33.78 -7.38
CA ASN A 122 19.53 -34.05 -8.28
C ASN A 122 18.70 -35.25 -7.81
N SER A 123 19.33 -36.30 -7.27
CA SER A 123 18.59 -37.46 -6.72
C SER A 123 17.82 -37.08 -5.46
N ALA A 124 18.44 -36.31 -4.55
CA ALA A 124 17.78 -35.86 -3.32
C ALA A 124 16.58 -34.97 -3.63
N ILE A 125 16.75 -33.96 -4.50
CA ILE A 125 15.66 -33.08 -4.94
C ILE A 125 14.54 -33.87 -5.60
N GLY A 126 14.89 -34.79 -6.51
CA GLY A 126 13.91 -35.60 -7.23
C GLY A 126 13.07 -36.47 -6.30
N LEU A 127 13.69 -37.09 -5.28
CA LEU A 127 13.00 -37.97 -4.34
C LEU A 127 12.17 -37.18 -3.32
N ALA A 128 12.73 -36.11 -2.75
CA ALA A 128 12.01 -35.25 -1.81
C ALA A 128 10.77 -34.62 -2.49
N ASN A 129 10.91 -34.12 -3.71
CA ASN A 129 9.76 -33.59 -4.48
C ASN A 129 8.69 -34.66 -4.75
N ALA A 130 9.07 -35.94 -4.87
CA ALA A 130 8.10 -37.03 -5.03
C ALA A 130 7.27 -37.19 -3.75
N PHE A 131 7.91 -37.19 -2.57
CA PHE A 131 7.23 -37.22 -1.28
C PHE A 131 6.40 -35.96 -1.01
N THR A 132 6.92 -34.77 -1.34
CA THR A 132 6.18 -33.50 -1.20
C THR A 132 4.89 -33.49 -2.01
N LYS A 133 4.87 -34.09 -3.21
CA LYS A 133 3.65 -34.23 -4.02
C LYS A 133 2.59 -35.13 -3.38
N LEU A 134 3.00 -36.06 -2.53
CA LEU A 134 2.11 -36.92 -1.75
C LEU A 134 1.66 -36.27 -0.44
N ASN A 135 2.09 -35.03 -0.17
CA ASN A 135 1.95 -34.39 1.14
C ASN A 135 2.69 -35.13 2.28
N GLU A 136 3.64 -35.99 1.95
CA GLU A 136 4.49 -36.72 2.90
C GLU A 136 5.73 -35.89 3.25
N LEU A 137 5.51 -34.76 3.94
CA LEU A 137 6.54 -33.74 4.13
C LEU A 137 7.67 -34.20 5.09
N ASP A 138 7.37 -35.06 6.05
CA ASP A 138 8.37 -35.61 6.96
C ASP A 138 9.33 -36.57 6.24
N LEU A 139 8.79 -37.43 5.36
CA LEU A 139 9.62 -38.29 4.51
C LEU A 139 10.47 -37.46 3.53
N ALA A 140 9.93 -36.36 3.01
CA ALA A 140 10.71 -35.43 2.18
C ALA A 140 11.87 -34.79 2.97
N LEU A 141 11.68 -34.50 4.26
CA LEU A 141 12.76 -33.98 5.11
C LEU A 141 13.82 -35.05 5.35
N GLU A 142 13.40 -36.28 5.67
CA GLU A 142 14.31 -37.41 5.86
C GLU A 142 15.19 -37.65 4.62
N VAL A 143 14.65 -37.48 3.41
CA VAL A 143 15.44 -37.55 2.17
C VAL A 143 16.60 -36.56 2.21
N TYR A 144 16.34 -35.30 2.56
CA TYR A 144 17.38 -34.28 2.61
C TYR A 144 18.37 -34.53 3.76
N THR A 145 17.90 -34.91 4.95
CA THR A 145 18.77 -35.27 6.08
C THR A 145 19.69 -36.44 5.72
N LYS A 146 19.14 -37.48 5.09
CA LYS A 146 19.93 -38.63 4.62
C LYS A 146 20.91 -38.22 3.52
N ALA A 147 20.50 -37.37 2.58
CA ALA A 147 21.40 -36.87 1.54
C ALA A 147 22.57 -36.08 2.14
N GLN A 148 22.33 -35.22 3.13
CA GLN A 148 23.37 -34.48 3.85
C GLN A 148 24.33 -35.43 4.59
N ALA A 149 23.81 -36.46 5.26
CA ALA A 149 24.63 -37.49 5.92
C ALA A 149 25.52 -38.27 4.93
N LEU A 150 25.09 -38.37 3.67
CA LEU A 150 25.86 -38.95 2.57
C LEU A 150 26.82 -37.94 1.89
N GLY A 151 26.95 -36.72 2.42
CA GLY A 151 27.86 -35.69 1.92
C GLY A 151 27.28 -34.81 0.79
N VAL A 152 25.96 -34.83 0.56
CA VAL A 152 25.33 -33.92 -0.41
C VAL A 152 25.16 -32.53 0.20
N GLU A 153 25.86 -31.56 -0.36
CA GLU A 153 25.82 -30.15 0.05
C GLU A 153 24.80 -29.32 -0.76
N ASN A 154 24.62 -28.05 -0.36
CA ASN A 154 23.83 -27.05 -1.09
C ASN A 154 22.33 -27.39 -1.24
N LEU A 155 21.73 -27.89 -0.15
CA LEU A 155 20.32 -28.24 -0.04
C LEU A 155 19.51 -27.20 0.77
N ASP A 156 20.13 -26.17 1.35
CA ASP A 156 19.44 -25.23 2.24
C ASP A 156 18.29 -24.48 1.55
N TYR A 157 18.41 -24.15 0.26
CA TYR A 157 17.30 -23.55 -0.48
C TYR A 157 16.06 -24.46 -0.53
N GLN A 158 16.27 -25.76 -0.72
CA GLN A 158 15.18 -26.74 -0.70
C GLN A 158 14.60 -26.92 0.71
N LEU A 159 15.46 -26.91 1.72
CA LEU A 159 15.03 -27.00 3.11
C LEU A 159 14.19 -25.79 3.52
N VAL A 160 14.52 -24.57 3.07
CA VAL A 160 13.68 -23.38 3.31
C VAL A 160 12.26 -23.58 2.78
N ASP A 161 12.09 -24.04 1.54
CA ASP A 161 10.75 -24.28 0.98
C ASP A 161 10.01 -25.40 1.70
N LEU A 162 10.70 -26.52 1.96
CA LEU A 162 10.09 -27.68 2.60
C LEU A 162 9.66 -27.39 4.04
N GLU A 163 10.52 -26.77 4.85
CA GLU A 163 10.21 -26.45 6.24
C GLU A 163 9.08 -25.43 6.35
N GLY A 164 9.01 -24.46 5.41
CA GLY A 164 7.87 -23.56 5.29
C GLY A 164 6.55 -24.29 5.05
N ARG A 165 6.54 -25.30 4.14
CA ARG A 165 5.36 -26.16 3.89
C ARG A 165 4.97 -27.01 5.11
N ARG A 166 5.94 -27.40 5.92
CA ARG A 166 5.73 -28.17 7.17
C ARG A 166 5.19 -27.32 8.31
N GLY A 167 5.13 -25.99 8.15
CA GLY A 167 4.84 -25.07 9.25
C GLY A 167 5.96 -24.97 10.30
N ASN A 168 7.12 -25.58 10.04
CA ASN A 168 8.28 -25.51 10.92
C ASN A 168 9.11 -24.26 10.58
N TYR A 169 8.58 -23.10 10.96
CA TYR A 169 9.20 -21.82 10.64
C TYR A 169 10.56 -21.61 11.32
N ASP A 170 10.79 -22.21 12.48
CA ASP A 170 12.10 -22.17 13.15
C ASP A 170 13.19 -22.81 12.27
N GLY A 171 12.94 -24.03 11.80
CA GLY A 171 13.84 -24.74 10.89
C GLY A 171 13.98 -24.06 9.53
N MET A 172 12.90 -23.46 9.01
CA MET A 172 12.92 -22.66 7.80
C MET A 172 13.87 -21.46 7.94
N ILE A 173 13.79 -20.71 9.03
CA ILE A 173 14.64 -19.54 9.26
C ILE A 173 16.10 -19.98 9.43
N ASP A 174 16.37 -21.06 10.16
CA ASP A 174 17.73 -21.59 10.32
C ASP A 174 18.35 -22.02 8.99
N ALA A 175 17.60 -22.70 8.13
CA ALA A 175 18.04 -23.05 6.78
C ALA A 175 18.30 -21.79 5.94
N ALA A 176 17.46 -20.76 6.07
CA ALA A 176 17.66 -19.49 5.38
C ALA A 176 18.93 -18.78 5.84
N MET A 177 19.21 -18.74 7.15
CA MET A 177 20.44 -18.14 7.68
C MET A 177 21.69 -18.85 7.15
N ARG A 178 21.72 -20.19 7.19
CA ARG A 178 22.82 -20.98 6.60
C ARG A 178 22.99 -20.72 5.11
N LEU A 179 21.89 -20.63 4.36
CA LEU A 179 21.93 -20.34 2.93
C LEU A 179 22.50 -18.95 2.65
N LEU A 180 22.09 -17.93 3.40
CA LEU A 180 22.55 -16.56 3.21
C LEU A 180 24.01 -16.38 3.60
N HIS A 181 24.49 -17.07 4.65
CA HIS A 181 25.90 -17.12 4.99
C HIS A 181 26.75 -17.64 3.82
N ALA A 182 26.34 -18.78 3.25
CA ALA A 182 27.09 -19.44 2.19
C ALA A 182 26.94 -18.74 0.84
N LYS A 183 25.75 -18.19 0.55
CA LYS A 183 25.35 -17.62 -0.74
C LYS A 183 24.45 -16.39 -0.56
N PRO A 184 25.03 -15.22 -0.27
CA PRO A 184 24.28 -13.97 -0.12
C PRO A 184 23.41 -13.62 -1.35
N THR A 185 23.73 -14.13 -2.54
CA THR A 185 22.94 -13.94 -3.76
C THR A 185 21.51 -14.45 -3.69
N TYR A 186 21.17 -15.30 -2.71
CA TYR A 186 19.80 -15.77 -2.44
C TYR A 186 18.96 -14.78 -1.61
N PHE A 187 19.49 -13.61 -1.26
CA PHE A 187 18.82 -12.60 -0.44
C PHE A 187 17.36 -12.35 -0.86
N ARG A 188 17.14 -12.02 -2.14
CA ARG A 188 15.79 -11.74 -2.67
C ARG A 188 14.88 -12.97 -2.64
N ASN A 189 15.43 -14.16 -2.84
CA ASN A 189 14.65 -15.40 -2.74
C ASN A 189 14.18 -15.65 -1.31
N ILE A 190 15.04 -15.39 -0.32
CA ILE A 190 14.69 -15.54 1.10
C ILE A 190 13.66 -14.49 1.52
N GLN A 191 13.81 -13.23 1.12
CA GLN A 191 12.78 -12.20 1.36
C GLN A 191 11.41 -12.65 0.85
N ASN A 192 11.33 -13.07 -0.42
CA ASN A 192 10.08 -13.57 -1.01
C ASN A 192 9.52 -14.79 -0.26
N SER A 193 10.40 -15.66 0.24
CA SER A 193 10.00 -16.82 1.03
C SER A 193 9.42 -16.40 2.38
N PHE A 194 10.03 -15.44 3.06
CA PHE A 194 9.53 -14.90 4.33
C PHE A 194 8.22 -14.13 4.18
N ILE A 195 8.05 -13.33 3.13
CA ILE A 195 6.78 -12.64 2.84
C ILE A 195 5.65 -13.66 2.71
N ARG A 196 5.86 -14.71 1.91
CA ARG A 196 4.83 -15.72 1.64
C ARG A 196 4.48 -16.57 2.86
N ASN A 197 5.49 -16.98 3.64
CA ASN A 197 5.31 -18.00 4.67
C ASN A 197 5.15 -17.44 6.08
N LEU A 198 5.87 -16.36 6.43
CA LEU A 198 5.89 -15.86 7.79
C LEU A 198 4.81 -14.82 8.04
N ARG A 199 4.43 -14.03 7.01
CA ARG A 199 3.40 -12.98 7.11
C ARG A 199 3.51 -12.21 8.43
N VAL A 200 4.67 -11.61 8.67
CA VAL A 200 5.10 -11.13 10.01
C VAL A 200 4.24 -10.00 10.58
N LEU A 201 3.42 -9.35 9.76
CA LEU A 201 2.40 -8.40 10.22
C LEU A 201 1.23 -9.15 10.88
N ASP A 202 0.72 -10.18 10.20
CA ASP A 202 -0.40 -11.01 10.69
C ASP A 202 0.05 -12.05 11.75
N ASN A 203 1.36 -12.30 11.87
CA ASN A 203 1.93 -13.28 12.79
C ASN A 203 3.09 -12.68 13.60
N PRO A 204 2.82 -11.83 14.61
CA PRO A 204 3.86 -11.13 15.38
C PRO A 204 4.84 -12.06 16.10
N GLU A 205 4.39 -13.25 16.52
CA GLU A 205 5.26 -14.27 17.14
C GLU A 205 6.33 -14.77 16.17
N LEU A 206 5.98 -15.02 14.90
CA LEU A 206 6.92 -15.39 13.85
C LEU A 206 7.85 -14.23 13.48
N GLY A 207 7.33 -12.99 13.53
CA GLY A 207 8.14 -11.79 13.42
C GLY A 207 9.21 -11.71 14.52
N THR A 208 8.82 -11.97 15.77
CA THR A 208 9.74 -11.98 16.93
C THR A 208 10.79 -13.09 16.80
N LEU A 209 10.38 -14.28 16.36
CA LEU A 209 11.30 -15.40 16.09
C LEU A 209 12.33 -15.04 15.02
N LEU A 210 11.88 -14.47 13.88
CA LEU A 210 12.77 -14.04 12.80
C LEU A 210 13.75 -12.97 13.28
N LYS A 211 13.26 -11.93 13.97
CA LYS A 211 14.09 -10.87 14.55
C LYS A 211 15.17 -11.43 15.47
N GLY A 212 14.79 -12.34 16.38
CA GLY A 212 15.72 -12.98 17.32
C GLY A 212 16.84 -13.75 16.60
N LYS A 213 16.48 -14.59 15.61
CA LYS A 213 17.46 -15.35 14.82
C LYS A 213 18.35 -14.44 13.95
N LEU A 214 17.80 -13.38 13.36
CA LEU A 214 18.57 -12.40 12.59
C LEU A 214 19.61 -11.67 13.45
N ILE A 215 19.22 -11.21 14.64
CA ILE A 215 20.15 -10.56 15.59
C ILE A 215 21.25 -11.55 16.03
N ALA A 216 20.88 -12.79 16.34
CA ALA A 216 21.84 -13.82 16.70
C ALA A 216 22.84 -14.09 15.56
N SER A 217 22.37 -14.21 14.31
CA SER A 217 23.21 -14.40 13.13
C SER A 217 24.12 -13.20 12.89
N ALA A 218 23.61 -11.97 12.96
CA ALA A 218 24.42 -10.75 12.82
C ALA A 218 25.53 -10.64 13.88
N ARG A 219 25.28 -11.13 15.10
CA ARG A 219 26.30 -11.19 16.16
C ARG A 219 27.34 -12.28 15.91
N ASN A 220 26.91 -13.45 15.43
CA ASN A 220 27.81 -14.58 15.20
C ASN A 220 28.67 -14.41 13.94
N TYR A 221 28.18 -13.64 12.96
CA TYR A 221 28.84 -13.35 11.69
C TYR A 221 28.89 -11.82 11.47
N PRO A 222 29.68 -11.07 12.27
CA PRO A 222 29.68 -9.61 12.23
C PRO A 222 30.14 -9.05 10.87
N ASP A 223 31.00 -9.77 10.16
CA ASP A 223 31.51 -9.37 8.84
C ASP A 223 30.48 -9.53 7.71
N ASP A 224 29.43 -10.33 7.92
CA ASP A 224 28.38 -10.55 6.92
C ASP A 224 27.35 -9.41 6.96
N SER A 225 27.29 -8.61 5.90
CA SER A 225 26.29 -7.53 5.78
C SER A 225 24.87 -8.03 5.53
N VAL A 226 24.71 -9.29 5.12
CA VAL A 226 23.42 -9.87 4.71
C VAL A 226 22.39 -9.90 5.85
N TYR A 227 22.82 -10.13 7.10
CA TYR A 227 21.90 -10.18 8.25
C TYR A 227 21.44 -8.80 8.71
N PRO A 228 22.34 -7.79 8.89
CA PRO A 228 21.90 -6.41 9.08
C PRO A 228 20.99 -5.91 7.94
N GLU A 229 21.27 -6.29 6.69
CA GLU A 229 20.42 -5.90 5.55
C GLU A 229 19.03 -6.54 5.63
N LEU A 230 18.95 -7.81 6.06
CA LEU A 230 17.67 -8.48 6.27
C LEU A 230 16.93 -7.95 7.52
N LEU A 231 17.65 -7.43 8.53
CA LEU A 231 17.06 -6.70 9.65
C LEU A 231 16.43 -5.38 9.19
N VAL A 232 17.13 -4.57 8.37
CA VAL A 232 16.54 -3.36 7.78
C VAL A 232 15.29 -3.70 6.99
N TRP A 233 15.34 -4.76 6.17
CA TRP A 233 14.16 -5.24 5.44
C TRP A 233 13.01 -5.62 6.39
N TYR A 234 13.29 -6.42 7.42
CA TYR A 234 12.29 -6.86 8.41
C TYR A 234 11.64 -5.66 9.11
N PHE A 235 12.43 -4.72 9.61
CA PHE A 235 11.93 -3.53 10.28
C PHE A 235 11.09 -2.64 9.35
N ASN A 236 11.46 -2.54 8.08
CA ASN A 236 10.62 -1.88 7.08
C ASN A 236 9.29 -2.60 6.85
N GLN A 237 9.23 -3.94 6.92
CA GLN A 237 7.96 -4.68 6.80
C GLN A 237 7.01 -4.37 7.96
N VAL A 238 7.54 -4.32 9.19
CA VAL A 238 6.74 -4.04 10.40
C VAL A 238 6.61 -2.54 10.71
N LYS A 239 7.00 -1.66 9.78
CA LYS A 239 6.98 -0.20 9.90
C LYS A 239 7.73 0.37 11.12
N ASP A 240 8.70 -0.38 11.65
CA ASP A 240 9.60 0.05 12.72
C ASP A 240 10.83 0.71 12.10
N PHE A 241 10.62 1.85 11.41
CA PHE A 241 11.70 2.55 10.73
C PHE A 241 12.77 3.03 11.72
N GLY A 242 12.37 3.29 12.96
CA GLY A 242 13.25 3.63 14.07
C GLY A 242 14.41 2.65 14.25
N ASN A 243 14.11 1.35 14.32
CA ASN A 243 15.13 0.29 14.37
C ASN A 243 15.79 0.05 13.00
N ALA A 244 15.06 0.19 11.90
CA ALA A 244 15.64 0.13 10.56
C ALA A 244 16.79 1.13 10.39
N PHE A 245 16.64 2.35 10.91
CA PHE A 245 17.66 3.40 10.87
C PHE A 245 18.95 2.99 11.56
N ILE A 246 18.88 2.34 12.72
CA ILE A 246 20.06 1.89 13.48
C ILE A 246 20.91 0.95 12.62
N HIS A 247 20.26 -0.04 12.00
CA HIS A 247 20.94 -1.01 11.15
C HIS A 247 21.40 -0.42 9.81
N ALA A 248 20.57 0.41 9.17
CA ALA A 248 20.91 1.08 7.91
C ALA A 248 22.11 2.03 8.07
N LYS A 249 22.16 2.78 9.17
CA LYS A 249 23.30 3.64 9.53
C LYS A 249 24.58 2.81 9.74
N SER A 250 24.48 1.69 10.43
CA SER A 250 25.63 0.79 10.64
C SER A 250 26.17 0.23 9.30
N LEU A 251 25.28 -0.17 8.39
CA LEU A 251 25.65 -0.64 7.06
C LEU A 251 26.33 0.45 6.24
N ASP A 252 25.77 1.67 6.22
CA ASP A 252 26.34 2.80 5.50
C ASP A 252 27.75 3.17 6.01
N LEU A 253 27.96 3.15 7.34
CA LEU A 253 29.30 3.37 7.93
C LEU A 253 30.32 2.31 7.52
N ARG A 254 29.88 1.04 7.39
CA ARG A 254 30.75 -0.07 6.98
C ARG A 254 31.05 -0.07 5.48
N GLY A 255 30.04 0.25 4.67
CA GLY A 255 30.11 0.19 3.21
C GLY A 255 30.61 1.48 2.56
N GLY A 256 30.62 2.61 3.28
CA GLY A 256 30.94 3.91 2.69
C GLY A 256 29.94 4.32 1.62
N GLU A 257 28.64 4.12 1.85
CA GLU A 257 27.58 4.28 0.84
C GLU A 257 27.11 5.74 0.66
N ASP A 258 27.85 6.71 1.22
CA ASP A 258 27.57 8.14 1.18
C ASP A 258 26.15 8.55 1.63
N GLY A 259 25.44 7.69 2.35
CA GLY A 259 24.10 7.95 2.86
C GLY A 259 22.96 7.54 1.92
N ASN A 260 23.24 6.93 0.76
CA ASN A 260 22.19 6.59 -0.22
C ASN A 260 21.06 5.75 0.40
N ARG A 261 21.42 4.69 1.15
CA ARG A 261 20.45 3.84 1.86
C ARG A 261 19.61 4.60 2.89
N LEU A 262 20.20 5.61 3.53
CA LEU A 262 19.49 6.41 4.53
C LEU A 262 18.51 7.37 3.86
N VAL A 263 18.83 7.88 2.66
CA VAL A 263 17.88 8.65 1.84
C VAL A 263 16.68 7.79 1.45
N GLU A 264 16.90 6.55 0.99
CA GLU A 264 15.80 5.62 0.64
C GLU A 264 14.92 5.27 1.86
N LEU A 265 15.56 5.04 3.01
CA LEU A 265 14.84 4.81 4.27
C LEU A 265 14.04 6.05 4.69
N ALA A 266 14.63 7.24 4.60
CA ALA A 266 13.95 8.50 4.94
C ALA A 266 12.69 8.71 4.10
N GLN A 267 12.78 8.50 2.79
CA GLN A 267 11.63 8.60 1.89
C GLN A 267 10.55 7.57 2.22
N THR A 268 10.94 6.37 2.62
CA THR A 268 9.99 5.32 3.00
C THR A 268 9.30 5.65 4.32
N ALA A 269 10.05 6.11 5.32
CA ALA A 269 9.53 6.56 6.61
C ALA A 269 8.57 7.75 6.45
N ALA A 270 8.95 8.76 5.66
CA ALA A 270 8.13 9.94 5.37
C ALA A 270 6.80 9.56 4.69
N ARG A 271 6.81 8.64 3.72
CA ARG A 271 5.57 8.14 3.09
C ARG A 271 4.66 7.38 4.05
N ASN A 272 5.17 6.94 5.20
CA ASN A 272 4.41 6.29 6.26
C ASN A 272 4.21 7.22 7.47
N ALA A 273 4.39 8.53 7.31
CA ALA A 273 4.26 9.56 8.34
C ALA A 273 5.21 9.41 9.56
N ASP A 274 6.24 8.56 9.49
CA ASP A 274 7.33 8.52 10.49
C ASP A 274 8.36 9.60 10.16
N TYR A 275 7.95 10.84 10.42
CA TYR A 275 8.75 12.02 10.14
C TYR A 275 9.98 12.16 11.05
N ASP A 276 9.93 11.65 12.29
CA ASP A 276 11.10 11.63 13.19
C ASP A 276 12.22 10.79 12.58
N THR A 277 11.92 9.55 12.19
CA THR A 277 12.94 8.69 11.58
C THR A 277 13.44 9.28 10.25
N ALA A 278 12.56 9.83 9.42
CA ALA A 278 12.96 10.50 8.19
C ALA A 278 13.92 11.68 8.45
N ALA A 279 13.60 12.53 9.43
CA ALA A 279 14.45 13.65 9.83
C ALA A 279 15.83 13.16 10.34
N ARG A 280 15.88 12.11 11.16
CA ARG A 280 17.15 11.53 11.65
C ARG A 280 18.00 10.96 10.52
N CYS A 281 17.39 10.28 9.55
CA CYS A 281 18.08 9.79 8.36
C CYS A 281 18.71 10.94 7.58
N TYR A 282 17.95 11.98 7.27
CA TYR A 282 18.46 13.14 6.55
C TYR A 282 19.51 13.93 7.36
N SER A 283 19.32 14.10 8.66
CA SER A 283 20.31 14.70 9.57
C SER A 283 21.64 13.93 9.58
N TYR A 284 21.58 12.60 9.54
CA TYR A 284 22.79 11.78 9.43
C TYR A 284 23.52 11.99 8.10
N VAL A 285 22.78 12.04 6.98
CA VAL A 285 23.37 12.23 5.64
C VAL A 285 23.97 13.62 5.50
N SER A 286 23.29 14.68 5.96
CA SER A 286 23.84 16.04 5.95
C SER A 286 25.04 16.19 6.91
N GLY A 287 25.06 15.44 8.01
CA GLY A 287 26.18 15.38 8.95
C GLY A 287 27.49 14.83 8.37
N LYS A 288 27.46 14.18 7.20
CA LYS A 288 28.67 13.73 6.49
C LYS A 288 29.49 14.87 5.87
N GLY A 289 28.92 16.08 5.77
CA GLY A 289 29.63 17.29 5.33
C GLY A 289 29.27 17.75 3.91
N ARG A 290 29.70 18.98 3.57
CA ARG A 290 29.31 19.69 2.34
C ARG A 290 29.72 19.01 1.03
N ASP A 291 30.76 18.17 1.08
CA ASP A 291 31.26 17.44 -0.09
C ASP A 291 30.37 16.23 -0.46
N ASN A 292 29.46 15.82 0.44
CA ASN A 292 28.55 14.71 0.16
C ASN A 292 27.52 15.12 -0.92
N PRO A 293 27.28 14.28 -1.94
CA PRO A 293 26.33 14.60 -3.03
C PRO A 293 24.91 14.93 -2.56
N TYR A 294 24.50 14.36 -1.43
CA TYR A 294 23.17 14.55 -0.86
C TYR A 294 23.12 15.66 0.20
N PHE A 295 24.22 16.36 0.50
CA PHE A 295 24.29 17.31 1.60
C PHE A 295 23.17 18.36 1.59
N PHE A 296 22.99 19.03 0.45
CA PHE A 296 21.99 20.09 0.31
C PHE A 296 20.57 19.53 0.48
N THR A 297 20.22 18.50 -0.28
CA THR A 297 18.91 17.85 -0.22
C THR A 297 18.61 17.27 1.16
N ALA A 298 19.59 16.65 1.82
CA ALA A 298 19.41 16.09 3.15
C ALA A 298 19.20 17.19 4.20
N ARG A 299 19.95 18.30 4.12
CA ARG A 299 19.75 19.43 5.04
C ARG A 299 18.36 20.05 4.89
N THR A 300 17.89 20.25 3.65
CA THR A 300 16.55 20.83 3.39
C THR A 300 15.43 19.88 3.78
N GLN A 301 15.53 18.60 3.43
CA GLN A 301 14.51 17.60 3.76
C GLN A 301 14.43 17.31 5.26
N SER A 302 15.57 17.32 5.98
CA SER A 302 15.55 17.17 7.44
C SER A 302 14.72 18.25 8.14
N LEU A 303 14.75 19.48 7.63
CA LEU A 303 13.95 20.58 8.18
C LEU A 303 12.47 20.41 7.87
N ARG A 304 12.14 20.04 6.63
CA ARG A 304 10.75 19.76 6.22
C ARG A 304 10.10 18.67 7.04
N MET A 305 10.80 17.54 7.23
CA MET A 305 10.29 16.43 8.04
C MET A 305 10.04 16.85 9.50
N ARG A 306 10.81 17.81 10.04
CA ARG A 306 10.58 18.33 11.40
C ARG A 306 9.46 19.36 11.45
N MET A 307 9.23 20.10 10.36
CA MET A 307 8.19 21.12 10.27
C MET A 307 6.80 20.48 10.10
N GLU A 308 6.70 19.43 9.28
CA GLU A 308 5.44 18.75 8.96
C GLU A 308 4.58 18.39 10.19
N PRO A 309 5.08 17.67 11.21
CA PRO A 309 4.27 17.35 12.39
C PRO A 309 3.93 18.58 13.24
N LEU A 310 4.71 19.66 13.17
CA LEU A 310 4.43 20.89 13.92
C LEU A 310 3.29 21.71 13.30
N LEU A 311 3.22 21.76 11.97
CA LEU A 311 2.15 22.46 11.24
C LEU A 311 0.79 21.75 11.39
N ASN A 312 0.80 20.44 11.63
CA ASN A 312 -0.39 19.62 11.80
C ASN A 312 -0.74 19.34 13.28
N ALA A 313 0.04 19.89 14.23
CA ALA A 313 -0.18 19.67 15.65
C ALA A 313 -1.42 20.42 16.14
N VAL A 314 -2.26 19.76 16.96
CA VAL A 314 -3.42 20.37 17.60
C VAL A 314 -3.30 20.16 19.12
N PRO A 315 -3.14 21.22 19.94
CA PRO A 315 -2.98 22.62 19.53
C PRO A 315 -1.62 22.88 18.85
N THR A 316 -1.58 23.94 18.06
CA THR A 316 -0.38 24.40 17.36
C THR A 316 0.72 24.84 18.33
N ASP A 317 1.93 24.30 18.19
CA ASP A 317 3.11 24.75 18.96
C ASP A 317 3.87 25.86 18.21
N ASN A 318 3.35 27.08 18.29
CA ASN A 318 3.96 28.26 17.67
C ASN A 318 5.39 28.53 18.17
N ALA A 319 5.73 28.12 19.40
CA ALA A 319 7.08 28.28 19.94
C ALA A 319 8.07 27.30 19.26
N ALA A 320 7.68 26.04 19.07
CA ALA A 320 8.45 25.07 18.31
C ALA A 320 8.62 25.49 16.85
N ILE A 321 7.54 25.98 16.21
CA ILE A 321 7.58 26.52 14.84
C ILE A 321 8.56 27.69 14.78
N ALA A 322 8.45 28.67 15.68
CA ALA A 322 9.35 29.83 15.74
C ALA A 322 10.83 29.43 15.92
N ASN A 323 11.11 28.42 16.74
CA ASN A 323 12.46 27.89 16.90
C ASN A 323 12.96 27.25 15.60
N LEU A 324 12.13 26.47 14.92
CA LEU A 324 12.51 25.80 13.68
C LEU A 324 12.71 26.80 12.52
N THR A 325 11.93 27.88 12.44
CA THR A 325 12.14 28.92 11.41
C THR A 325 13.49 29.64 11.55
N VAL A 326 14.09 29.66 12.74
CA VAL A 326 15.48 30.13 12.92
C VAL A 326 16.45 29.23 12.16
N GLU A 327 16.29 27.90 12.23
CA GLU A 327 17.13 26.94 11.51
C GLU A 327 16.91 26.99 9.99
N TYR A 328 15.68 27.25 9.54
CA TYR A 328 15.37 27.51 8.13
C TYR A 328 16.14 28.75 7.63
N ARG A 329 16.06 29.87 8.35
CA ARG A 329 16.80 31.10 7.99
C ARG A 329 18.30 30.88 7.99
N GLN A 330 18.85 30.17 8.97
CA GLN A 330 20.28 29.80 8.99
C GLN A 330 20.66 28.96 7.77
N THR A 331 19.82 28.00 7.39
CA THR A 331 20.06 27.16 6.22
C THR A 331 20.00 27.96 4.92
N LEU A 332 19.05 28.87 4.77
CA LEU A 332 19.00 29.79 3.63
C LEU A 332 20.20 30.74 3.58
N ASN A 333 20.69 31.23 4.73
CA ASN A 333 21.91 32.03 4.78
C ASN A 333 23.15 31.23 4.38
N ASP A 334 23.23 29.96 4.75
CA ASP A 334 24.40 29.10 4.49
C ASP A 334 24.47 28.55 3.07
N LEU A 335 23.30 28.28 2.46
CA LEU A 335 23.17 27.68 1.14
C LEU A 335 22.90 28.73 0.05
N GLY A 336 22.43 29.92 0.45
CA GLY A 336 21.97 30.97 -0.45
C GLY A 336 20.51 30.75 -0.89
N LEU A 337 19.90 31.83 -1.38
CA LEU A 337 18.60 31.78 -2.03
C LEU A 337 18.81 31.46 -3.52
N THR A 338 18.58 30.20 -3.90
CA THR A 338 18.80 29.65 -5.24
C THR A 338 17.60 28.80 -5.66
N VAL A 339 17.64 28.28 -6.90
CA VAL A 339 16.59 27.40 -7.41
C VAL A 339 16.41 26.15 -6.54
N GLU A 340 17.50 25.62 -5.98
CA GLU A 340 17.49 24.43 -5.11
C GLU A 340 16.92 24.71 -3.70
N THR A 341 17.01 25.95 -3.22
CA THR A 341 16.52 26.34 -1.88
C THR A 341 15.19 27.09 -1.92
N ALA A 342 14.67 27.44 -3.10
CA ALA A 342 13.36 28.05 -3.28
C ALA A 342 12.24 27.30 -2.53
N GLY A 343 12.28 25.97 -2.56
CA GLY A 343 11.33 25.12 -1.84
C GLY A 343 11.30 25.38 -0.34
N ILE A 344 12.45 25.43 0.33
CA ILE A 344 12.50 25.68 1.79
C ILE A 344 12.20 27.14 2.14
N ALA A 345 12.50 28.08 1.24
CA ALA A 345 12.15 29.48 1.43
C ALA A 345 10.62 29.68 1.36
N LYS A 346 9.93 28.99 0.45
CA LYS A 346 8.47 28.93 0.39
C LYS A 346 7.86 28.35 1.66
N ASP A 347 8.42 27.24 2.17
CA ASP A 347 7.94 26.62 3.41
C ASP A 347 8.19 27.52 4.64
N LEU A 348 9.30 28.27 4.67
CA LEU A 348 9.55 29.29 5.69
C LEU A 348 8.52 30.42 5.62
N ALA A 349 8.20 30.92 4.42
CA ALA A 349 7.22 31.97 4.21
C ALA A 349 5.82 31.54 4.71
N HIS A 350 5.42 30.30 4.41
CA HIS A 350 4.18 29.72 4.92
C HIS A 350 4.10 29.76 6.46
N ALA A 351 5.13 29.23 7.13
CA ALA A 351 5.20 29.24 8.59
C ALA A 351 5.21 30.68 9.16
N GLN A 352 5.93 31.61 8.51
CA GLN A 352 5.96 33.01 8.92
C GLN A 352 4.60 33.68 8.84
N ALA A 353 3.88 33.52 7.72
CA ALA A 353 2.60 34.17 7.52
C ALA A 353 1.51 33.60 8.43
N PHE A 354 1.22 32.31 8.30
CA PHE A 354 0.03 31.71 8.90
C PHE A 354 0.24 31.36 10.38
N PHE A 355 1.45 30.95 10.78
CA PHE A 355 1.69 30.47 12.15
C PHE A 355 2.35 31.53 13.05
N LEU A 356 3.23 32.36 12.50
CA LEU A 356 3.99 33.37 13.25
C LEU A 356 3.45 34.79 13.08
N GLN A 357 2.39 34.99 12.30
CA GLN A 357 1.75 36.30 12.08
C GLN A 357 2.74 37.36 11.55
N ALA A 358 3.64 36.94 10.65
CA ALA A 358 4.65 37.77 9.99
C ALA A 358 4.51 37.74 8.45
N PRO A 359 3.35 38.14 7.90
CA PRO A 359 3.08 38.06 6.47
C PRO A 359 3.99 38.95 5.61
N GLU A 360 4.45 40.11 6.11
CA GLU A 360 5.33 41.00 5.35
C GLU A 360 6.71 40.36 5.08
N GLU A 361 7.26 39.64 6.05
CA GLU A 361 8.51 38.89 5.88
C GLU A 361 8.34 37.74 4.89
N ALA A 362 7.19 37.06 4.95
CA ALA A 362 6.84 35.98 4.04
C ALA A 362 6.72 36.47 2.59
N ILE A 363 6.01 37.58 2.37
CA ILE A 363 5.87 38.23 1.06
C ILE A 363 7.25 38.58 0.49
N ALA A 364 8.07 39.30 1.26
CA ALA A 364 9.41 39.70 0.81
C ALA A 364 10.28 38.49 0.42
N THR A 365 10.15 37.38 1.15
CA THR A 365 10.84 36.13 0.84
C THR A 365 10.35 35.53 -0.48
N LEU A 366 9.04 35.44 -0.69
CA LEU A 366 8.44 34.88 -1.90
C LEU A 366 8.74 35.75 -3.14
N GLU A 367 8.67 37.07 -3.02
CA GLU A 367 9.07 38.00 -4.09
C GLU A 367 10.54 37.80 -4.47
N SER A 368 11.43 37.68 -3.48
CA SER A 368 12.85 37.40 -3.72
C SER A 368 13.07 36.06 -4.44
N ILE A 369 12.25 35.04 -4.17
CA ILE A 369 12.30 33.76 -4.90
C ILE A 369 11.92 33.96 -6.36
N LEU A 370 10.84 34.71 -6.63
CA LEU A 370 10.33 34.95 -7.98
C LEU A 370 11.30 35.75 -8.86
N GLU A 371 12.25 36.48 -8.26
CA GLU A 371 13.33 37.18 -8.96
C GLU A 371 14.53 36.29 -9.34
N ILE A 372 14.60 35.04 -8.85
CA ILE A 372 15.72 34.13 -9.12
C ILE A 372 15.78 33.80 -10.62
N PRO A 373 16.92 34.06 -11.30
CA PRO A 373 17.08 33.69 -12.70
C PRO A 373 16.95 32.17 -12.92
N ALA A 374 16.20 31.78 -13.94
CA ALA A 374 15.93 30.37 -14.30
C ALA A 374 15.25 29.55 -13.19
N LEU A 375 14.47 30.19 -12.32
CA LEU A 375 13.51 29.49 -11.46
C LEU A 375 12.58 28.62 -12.32
N TYR A 376 12.39 27.37 -11.93
CA TYR A 376 11.47 26.47 -12.63
C TYR A 376 10.03 27.00 -12.57
N ASP A 377 9.33 27.00 -13.71
CA ASP A 377 7.96 27.54 -13.81
C ASP A 377 7.01 26.96 -12.76
N ARG A 378 7.12 25.64 -12.48
CA ARG A 378 6.31 24.98 -11.44
C ARG A 378 6.60 25.50 -10.02
N MET A 379 7.85 25.82 -9.71
CA MET A 379 8.22 26.42 -8.42
C MET A 379 7.75 27.88 -8.35
N ALA A 380 7.81 28.61 -9.46
CA ALA A 380 7.25 29.97 -9.55
C ALA A 380 5.74 29.96 -9.32
N ALA A 381 5.01 29.01 -9.92
CA ALA A 381 3.58 28.83 -9.70
C ALA A 381 3.26 28.57 -8.22
N LEU A 382 3.98 27.65 -7.56
CA LEU A 382 3.83 27.39 -6.13
C LEU A 382 4.05 28.65 -5.28
N CYS A 383 5.10 29.43 -5.58
CA CYS A 383 5.36 30.69 -4.86
C CYS A 383 4.28 31.74 -5.10
N LYS A 384 3.73 31.84 -6.32
CA LYS A 384 2.64 32.77 -6.64
C LYS A 384 1.33 32.38 -5.95
N LEU A 385 1.02 31.08 -5.88
CA LEU A 385 -0.13 30.58 -5.14
C LEU A 385 0.00 30.89 -3.65
N GLU A 386 1.13 30.55 -3.05
CA GLU A 386 1.42 30.87 -1.63
C GLU A 386 1.36 32.38 -1.37
N LEU A 387 1.94 33.19 -2.26
CA LEU A 387 1.91 34.65 -2.14
C LEU A 387 0.48 35.19 -2.22
N GLY A 388 -0.33 34.67 -3.14
CA GLY A 388 -1.74 35.03 -3.22
C GLY A 388 -2.53 34.65 -1.96
N ASP A 389 -2.26 33.48 -1.37
CA ASP A 389 -2.88 33.06 -0.11
C ASP A 389 -2.52 34.03 1.04
N ILE A 390 -1.27 34.47 1.11
CA ILE A 390 -0.82 35.47 2.09
C ILE A 390 -1.45 36.85 1.82
N LEU A 391 -1.68 37.21 0.57
CA LEU A 391 -2.39 38.46 0.24
C LEU A 391 -3.87 38.40 0.63
N VAL A 392 -4.55 37.27 0.46
CA VAL A 392 -5.90 37.05 1.00
C VAL A 392 -5.89 37.16 2.53
N PHE A 393 -4.87 36.59 3.17
CA PHE A 393 -4.66 36.70 4.62
C PHE A 393 -4.51 38.16 5.09
N GLN A 394 -3.99 39.05 4.23
CA GLN A 394 -3.83 40.49 4.49
C GLN A 394 -4.97 41.38 3.94
N ASP A 395 -6.16 40.84 3.64
CA ASP A 395 -7.29 41.56 3.01
C ASP A 395 -7.02 42.11 1.59
N ASN A 396 -5.91 41.73 0.94
CA ASN A 396 -5.52 42.18 -0.39
C ASN A 396 -6.01 41.23 -1.50
N ILE A 397 -7.33 40.97 -1.50
CA ILE A 397 -7.97 39.95 -2.35
C ILE A 397 -7.82 40.19 -3.86
N TRP A 398 -7.72 41.45 -4.30
CA TRP A 398 -7.62 41.75 -5.73
C TRP A 398 -6.24 41.45 -6.31
N ASP A 399 -5.19 41.74 -5.55
CA ASP A 399 -3.81 41.41 -5.95
C ASP A 399 -3.61 39.88 -5.90
N ALA A 400 -4.20 39.21 -4.91
CA ALA A 400 -4.26 37.75 -4.85
C ALA A 400 -4.94 37.17 -6.10
N SER A 401 -6.12 37.67 -6.46
CA SER A 401 -6.86 37.22 -7.65
C SER A 401 -6.05 37.38 -8.92
N LEU A 402 -5.34 38.51 -9.07
CA LEU A 402 -4.46 38.73 -10.22
C LEU A 402 -3.34 37.69 -10.30
N LEU A 403 -2.70 37.36 -9.17
CA LEU A 403 -1.66 36.32 -9.12
C LEU A 403 -2.22 34.95 -9.47
N PHE A 404 -3.37 34.57 -8.91
CA PHE A 404 -4.03 33.32 -9.24
C PHE A 404 -4.40 33.25 -10.73
N SER A 405 -4.96 34.32 -11.30
CA SER A 405 -5.27 34.36 -12.73
C SER A 405 -4.02 34.22 -13.61
N GLN A 406 -2.85 34.73 -13.19
CA GLN A 406 -1.61 34.48 -13.93
C GLN A 406 -1.26 32.98 -13.93
N VAL A 407 -1.31 32.32 -12.76
CA VAL A 407 -1.03 30.88 -12.66
C VAL A 407 -2.04 30.05 -13.45
N GLU A 408 -3.32 30.40 -13.38
CA GLU A 408 -4.40 29.76 -14.17
C GLU A 408 -4.12 29.84 -15.67
N LEU A 409 -3.70 31.02 -16.17
CA LEU A 409 -3.39 31.24 -17.58
C LEU A 409 -2.12 30.53 -18.05
N ASP A 410 -1.10 30.44 -17.18
CA ASP A 410 0.19 29.82 -17.47
C ASP A 410 0.09 28.28 -17.44
N PHE A 411 -0.78 27.71 -16.59
CA PHE A 411 -0.92 26.27 -16.33
C PHE A 411 -2.31 25.73 -16.66
N LYS A 412 -2.86 26.13 -17.81
CA LYS A 412 -4.18 25.67 -18.29
C LYS A 412 -4.27 24.15 -18.28
N ASP A 413 -5.35 23.64 -17.68
CA ASP A 413 -5.67 22.20 -17.57
C ASP A 413 -4.63 21.35 -16.80
N ASP A 414 -3.60 21.96 -16.18
CA ASP A 414 -2.70 21.31 -15.22
C ASP A 414 -3.23 21.54 -13.78
N PHE A 415 -2.73 20.74 -12.84
CA PHE A 415 -3.04 20.82 -11.41
C PHE A 415 -2.92 22.25 -10.89
N PHE A 416 -1.80 22.95 -11.19
CA PHE A 416 -1.59 24.33 -10.70
C PHE A 416 -2.64 25.31 -11.22
N GLY A 417 -3.13 25.13 -12.44
CA GLY A 417 -4.16 25.99 -13.01
C GLY A 417 -5.52 25.75 -12.35
N HIS A 418 -5.86 24.49 -12.06
CA HIS A 418 -7.09 24.17 -11.32
C HIS A 418 -7.04 24.72 -9.88
N GLU A 419 -5.88 24.60 -9.24
CA GLU A 419 -5.61 25.08 -7.88
C GLU A 419 -5.72 26.62 -7.78
N ALA A 420 -5.22 27.33 -8.81
CA ALA A 420 -5.38 28.77 -8.94
C ALA A 420 -6.85 29.18 -9.20
N LYS A 421 -7.54 28.43 -10.06
CA LYS A 421 -8.95 28.68 -10.37
C LYS A 421 -9.86 28.47 -9.15
N PHE A 422 -9.57 27.46 -8.33
CA PHE A 422 -10.29 27.23 -7.07
C PHE A 422 -10.10 28.40 -6.09
N ARG A 423 -8.86 28.88 -5.91
CA ARG A 423 -8.60 30.07 -5.08
C ARG A 423 -9.30 31.33 -5.61
N ASN A 424 -9.35 31.50 -6.93
CA ASN A 424 -10.13 32.59 -7.53
C ASN A 424 -11.64 32.44 -7.25
N ALA A 425 -12.19 31.22 -7.29
CA ALA A 425 -13.57 30.96 -6.90
C ALA A 425 -13.83 31.29 -5.41
N ARG A 426 -12.87 30.98 -4.52
CA ARG A 426 -12.92 31.38 -3.11
C ARG A 426 -12.91 32.91 -2.93
N ILE A 427 -12.13 33.64 -3.71
CA ILE A 427 -12.17 35.12 -3.68
C ILE A 427 -13.56 35.63 -4.07
N SER A 428 -14.16 35.09 -5.13
CA SER A 428 -15.52 35.44 -5.55
C SER A 428 -16.54 35.14 -4.45
N TYR A 429 -16.41 33.99 -3.79
CA TYR A 429 -17.20 33.58 -2.64
C TYR A 429 -17.08 34.58 -1.47
N TYR A 430 -15.86 34.94 -1.07
CA TYR A 430 -15.64 35.93 0.00
C TYR A 430 -16.18 37.31 -0.36
N ALA A 431 -16.13 37.69 -1.64
CA ALA A 431 -16.71 38.94 -2.13
C ALA A 431 -18.25 38.93 -2.16
N GLY A 432 -18.89 37.76 -1.96
CA GLY A 432 -20.35 37.58 -2.08
C GLY A 432 -20.84 37.42 -3.52
N ASP A 433 -19.95 37.23 -4.49
CA ASP A 433 -20.31 36.96 -5.89
C ASP A 433 -20.50 35.44 -6.10
N PHE A 434 -21.55 34.90 -5.46
CA PHE A 434 -21.81 33.47 -5.39
C PHE A 434 -22.11 32.85 -6.75
N ASP A 435 -22.79 33.59 -7.64
CA ASP A 435 -23.09 33.12 -9.01
C ASP A 435 -21.78 32.94 -9.81
N TRP A 436 -20.84 33.88 -9.67
CA TRP A 436 -19.54 33.78 -10.31
C TRP A 436 -18.68 32.68 -9.68
N ALA A 437 -18.67 32.57 -8.35
CA ALA A 437 -18.01 31.47 -7.65
C ALA A 437 -18.51 30.11 -8.15
N GLN A 438 -19.82 29.91 -8.24
CA GLN A 438 -20.43 28.67 -8.75
C GLN A 438 -20.03 28.37 -10.20
N ALA A 439 -20.05 29.37 -11.09
CA ALA A 439 -19.64 29.18 -12.48
C ALA A 439 -18.18 28.68 -12.59
N GLN A 440 -17.30 29.15 -11.70
CA GLN A 440 -15.91 28.69 -11.63
C GLN A 440 -15.80 27.27 -11.05
N LEU A 441 -16.56 26.96 -9.99
CA LEU A 441 -16.57 25.66 -9.31
C LEU A 441 -17.17 24.55 -10.19
N ASP A 442 -18.25 24.81 -10.93
CA ASP A 442 -18.84 23.84 -11.85
C ASP A 442 -17.88 23.39 -12.95
N ALA A 443 -17.03 24.30 -13.42
CA ALA A 443 -15.98 23.97 -14.36
C ALA A 443 -14.86 23.11 -13.72
N LEU A 444 -14.61 23.23 -12.42
CA LEU A 444 -13.66 22.40 -11.67
C LEU A 444 -14.22 21.01 -11.36
N LYS A 445 -15.51 20.92 -11.00
CA LYS A 445 -16.24 19.66 -10.78
C LYS A 445 -16.26 18.76 -12.01
N ALA A 446 -16.24 19.35 -13.20
CA ALA A 446 -16.14 18.62 -14.46
C ALA A 446 -14.72 18.11 -14.78
N SER A 447 -13.70 18.56 -14.04
CA SER A 447 -12.29 18.23 -14.28
C SER A 447 -11.83 17.04 -13.43
N THR A 448 -11.22 16.04 -14.06
CA THR A 448 -10.95 14.71 -13.49
C THR A 448 -9.81 14.64 -12.44
N SER A 449 -9.24 15.77 -12.00
CA SER A 449 -8.20 15.76 -10.96
C SER A 449 -8.83 15.56 -9.59
N LYS A 450 -8.75 14.32 -9.08
CA LYS A 450 -9.32 13.89 -7.79
C LYS A 450 -8.94 14.74 -6.57
N LEU A 451 -7.84 15.50 -6.63
CA LEU A 451 -7.32 16.26 -5.48
C LEU A 451 -8.12 17.54 -5.20
N ILE A 452 -8.38 18.38 -6.21
CA ILE A 452 -9.11 19.66 -6.04
C ILE A 452 -10.62 19.52 -6.22
N SER A 453 -11.07 18.40 -6.81
CA SER A 453 -12.49 18.18 -7.08
C SER A 453 -13.31 18.10 -5.79
N ASN A 454 -12.76 17.61 -4.68
CA ASN A 454 -13.50 17.48 -3.43
C ASN A 454 -13.71 18.87 -2.80
N ASP A 455 -12.65 19.64 -2.59
CA ASP A 455 -12.75 21.02 -2.07
C ASP A 455 -13.68 21.90 -2.93
N ALA A 456 -13.64 21.73 -4.25
CA ALA A 456 -14.53 22.44 -5.17
C ALA A 456 -15.98 21.95 -5.09
N ILE A 457 -16.22 20.68 -4.78
CA ILE A 457 -17.56 20.14 -4.52
C ILE A 457 -18.08 20.70 -3.19
N ASP A 458 -17.28 20.69 -2.13
CA ASP A 458 -17.70 21.11 -0.79
C ASP A 458 -18.09 22.59 -0.78
N LEU A 459 -17.25 23.46 -1.37
CA LEU A 459 -17.59 24.88 -1.52
C LEU A 459 -18.80 25.10 -2.44
N SER A 460 -18.97 24.26 -3.47
CA SER A 460 -20.13 24.34 -4.35
C SER A 460 -21.41 23.92 -3.63
N LEU A 461 -21.38 22.86 -2.81
CA LEU A 461 -22.50 22.40 -2.00
C LEU A 461 -22.89 23.44 -0.96
N LEU A 462 -21.91 23.94 -0.21
CA LEU A 462 -22.09 25.03 0.75
C LEU A 462 -22.88 26.20 0.14
N ILE A 463 -22.48 26.66 -1.05
CA ILE A 463 -23.18 27.75 -1.73
C ILE A 463 -24.54 27.29 -2.28
N THR A 464 -24.67 26.11 -2.88
CA THR A 464 -25.97 25.69 -3.44
C THR A 464 -27.04 25.50 -2.36
N ASP A 465 -26.65 24.93 -1.22
CA ASP A 465 -27.59 24.50 -0.20
C ASP A 465 -28.07 25.71 0.63
N ASN A 466 -27.21 26.72 0.77
CA ASN A 466 -27.48 27.91 1.59
C ASN A 466 -27.79 29.20 0.81
N TYR A 467 -27.52 29.27 -0.50
CA TYR A 467 -27.82 30.46 -1.31
C TYR A 467 -28.77 30.19 -2.48
N ALA A 468 -28.68 29.05 -3.17
CA ALA A 468 -29.43 28.87 -4.41
C ALA A 468 -30.96 28.74 -4.21
N MET A 469 -31.42 28.48 -2.98
CA MET A 469 -32.83 28.29 -2.62
C MET A 469 -33.42 29.45 -1.81
N ASP A 470 -32.59 30.38 -1.31
CA ASP A 470 -33.04 31.50 -0.48
C ASP A 470 -33.23 32.79 -1.30
N THR A 471 -34.23 33.58 -0.92
CA THR A 471 -34.45 34.93 -1.42
C THR A 471 -33.62 35.99 -0.68
N ILE A 472 -32.97 35.62 0.43
CA ILE A 472 -32.13 36.49 1.27
C ILE A 472 -30.68 36.02 1.17
N SER A 473 -29.82 36.83 0.56
CA SER A 473 -28.39 36.50 0.40
C SER A 473 -27.51 36.90 1.59
N GLU A 474 -28.05 37.66 2.54
CA GLU A 474 -27.31 38.25 3.66
C GLU A 474 -26.69 37.22 4.62
N PRO A 475 -27.40 36.15 5.06
CA PRO A 475 -26.80 35.10 5.89
C PRO A 475 -25.56 34.47 5.26
N MET A 476 -25.68 34.06 3.99
CA MET A 476 -24.58 33.45 3.24
C MET A 476 -23.38 34.39 3.09
N TRP A 477 -23.63 35.67 2.83
CA TRP A 477 -22.56 36.67 2.76
C TRP A 477 -21.87 36.89 4.11
N LEU A 478 -22.63 36.95 5.22
CA LEU A 478 -22.05 37.07 6.56
C LEU A 478 -21.22 35.83 6.91
N TYR A 479 -21.66 34.64 6.50
CA TYR A 479 -20.92 33.40 6.69
C TYR A 479 -19.62 33.41 5.88
N ALA A 480 -19.64 33.75 4.60
CA ALA A 480 -18.43 33.85 3.77
C ALA A 480 -17.43 34.88 4.32
N GLN A 481 -17.91 35.98 4.90
CA GLN A 481 -17.07 36.97 5.58
C GLN A 481 -16.47 36.40 6.88
N ALA A 482 -17.23 35.61 7.65
CA ALA A 482 -16.72 34.93 8.82
C ALA A 482 -15.64 33.89 8.47
N ASP A 483 -15.84 33.12 7.40
CA ASP A 483 -14.86 32.14 6.91
C ASP A 483 -13.54 32.81 6.49
N LEU A 484 -13.61 33.93 5.76
CA LEU A 484 -12.43 34.74 5.47
C LEU A 484 -11.73 35.21 6.74
N LEU A 485 -12.48 35.75 7.71
CA LEU A 485 -11.92 36.23 8.98
C LEU A 485 -11.29 35.08 9.79
N SER A 486 -11.86 33.89 9.72
CA SER A 486 -11.32 32.66 10.31
C SER A 486 -9.97 32.32 9.68
N THR A 487 -9.91 32.28 8.34
CA THR A 487 -8.67 32.08 7.57
C THR A 487 -7.60 33.13 7.91
N GLN A 488 -8.01 34.35 8.25
CA GLN A 488 -7.13 35.46 8.68
C GLN A 488 -6.76 35.42 10.17
N HIS A 489 -7.19 34.39 10.91
CA HIS A 489 -7.02 34.25 12.36
C HIS A 489 -7.65 35.39 13.18
N ARG A 490 -8.61 36.10 12.59
CA ARG A 490 -9.41 37.17 13.22
C ARG A 490 -10.65 36.57 13.87
N TYR A 491 -10.43 35.56 14.70
CA TYR A 491 -11.47 34.69 15.25
C TYR A 491 -12.58 35.43 16.03
N ASP A 492 -12.24 36.50 16.76
CA ASP A 492 -13.26 37.29 17.47
C ASP A 492 -14.25 37.96 16.51
N GLN A 493 -13.77 38.42 15.36
CA GLN A 493 -14.59 39.07 14.35
C GLN A 493 -15.37 38.03 13.53
N ALA A 494 -14.76 36.88 13.25
CA ALA A 494 -15.43 35.74 12.64
C ALA A 494 -16.61 35.26 13.52
N ARG A 495 -16.38 35.02 14.82
CA ARG A 495 -17.42 34.64 15.77
C ARG A 495 -18.55 35.65 15.84
N ALA A 496 -18.24 36.95 15.92
CA ALA A 496 -19.27 38.00 15.95
C ALA A 496 -20.16 38.01 14.69
N LYS A 497 -19.61 37.63 13.52
CA LYS A 497 -20.38 37.47 12.28
C LYS A 497 -21.27 36.22 12.34
N LEU A 498 -20.73 35.09 12.76
CA LEU A 498 -21.46 33.83 12.88
C LEU A 498 -22.62 33.92 13.89
N ASP A 499 -22.36 34.46 15.08
CA ASP A 499 -23.37 34.64 16.14
C ASP A 499 -24.52 35.56 15.68
N SER A 500 -24.21 36.53 14.80
CA SER A 500 -25.22 37.42 14.24
C SER A 500 -26.20 36.70 13.31
N ILE A 501 -25.74 35.67 12.60
CA ILE A 501 -26.60 34.86 11.73
C ILE A 501 -27.61 34.11 12.58
N ILE A 502 -27.15 33.38 13.61
CA ILE A 502 -28.01 32.61 14.53
C ILE A 502 -29.03 33.52 15.24
N THR A 503 -28.60 34.73 15.62
CA THR A 503 -29.46 35.67 16.36
C THR A 503 -30.57 36.25 15.47
N VAL A 504 -30.25 36.60 14.22
CA VAL A 504 -31.17 37.29 13.31
C VAL A 504 -32.02 36.31 12.50
N TRP A 505 -31.48 35.14 12.17
CA TRP A 505 -32.15 34.04 11.46
C TRP A 505 -32.04 32.71 12.24
N PRO A 506 -32.72 32.57 13.38
CA PRO A 506 -32.73 31.30 14.12
C PRO A 506 -33.33 30.16 13.28
N GLY A 507 -32.69 29.00 13.28
CA GLY A 507 -33.06 27.82 12.50
C GLY A 507 -32.67 27.91 11.01
N HIS A 508 -31.71 28.75 10.65
CA HIS A 508 -31.19 28.80 9.28
C HIS A 508 -30.46 27.50 8.95
N ALA A 509 -30.46 27.11 7.67
CA ALA A 509 -29.71 25.95 7.17
C ALA A 509 -28.17 26.10 7.27
N LEU A 510 -27.66 27.21 7.85
CA LEU A 510 -26.22 27.46 8.03
C LEU A 510 -25.76 27.04 9.44
N GLU A 511 -26.67 26.56 10.29
CA GLU A 511 -26.38 26.36 11.71
C GLU A 511 -25.29 25.29 11.93
N ASP A 512 -25.32 24.19 11.19
CA ASP A 512 -24.30 23.15 11.21
C ASP A 512 -22.96 23.64 10.67
N GLU A 513 -22.93 24.39 9.57
CA GLU A 513 -21.70 25.02 9.08
C GLU A 513 -21.10 25.99 10.10
N ILE A 514 -21.95 26.76 10.77
CA ILE A 514 -21.53 27.69 11.81
C ILE A 514 -20.90 26.91 12.97
N LEU A 515 -21.55 25.85 13.45
CA LEU A 515 -21.02 25.00 14.52
C LEU A 515 -19.68 24.36 14.12
N MET A 516 -19.58 23.80 12.91
CA MET A 516 -18.34 23.21 12.38
C MET A 516 -17.21 24.25 12.32
N THR A 517 -17.50 25.44 11.80
CA THR A 517 -16.51 26.53 11.71
C THR A 517 -16.09 27.02 13.08
N GLN A 518 -17.02 27.17 14.02
CA GLN A 518 -16.70 27.55 15.40
C GLN A 518 -15.85 26.49 16.10
N GLY A 519 -16.15 25.20 15.88
CA GLY A 519 -15.36 24.09 16.40
C GLY A 519 -13.93 24.09 15.87
N GLN A 520 -13.78 24.27 14.55
CA GLN A 520 -12.46 24.37 13.91
C GLN A 520 -11.65 25.57 14.41
N MET A 521 -12.27 26.75 14.52
CA MET A 521 -11.61 27.92 15.12
C MET A 521 -11.18 27.65 16.57
N ALA A 522 -12.00 26.95 17.35
CA ALA A 522 -11.65 26.59 18.73
C ALA A 522 -10.43 25.65 18.76
N LEU A 523 -10.34 24.67 17.86
CA LEU A 523 -9.15 23.80 17.74
C LEU A 523 -7.88 24.60 17.40
N GLU A 524 -7.96 25.55 16.47
CA GLU A 524 -6.83 26.39 16.07
C GLU A 524 -6.37 27.31 17.20
N GLN A 525 -7.29 27.71 18.08
CA GLN A 525 -7.00 28.45 19.32
C GLN A 525 -6.54 27.54 20.47
N GLY A 526 -6.55 26.22 20.26
CA GLY A 526 -6.21 25.21 21.26
C GLY A 526 -7.27 24.94 22.31
N ASP A 527 -8.49 25.42 22.11
CA ASP A 527 -9.66 25.16 22.95
C ASP A 527 -10.39 23.89 22.48
N VAL A 528 -9.76 22.75 22.78
CA VAL A 528 -10.27 21.42 22.40
C VAL A 528 -11.59 21.10 23.07
N ASP A 529 -11.80 21.54 24.31
CA ASP A 529 -13.04 21.29 25.06
C ASP A 529 -14.24 21.95 24.36
N THR A 530 -14.10 23.20 23.94
CA THR A 530 -15.15 23.90 23.17
C THR A 530 -15.39 23.23 21.82
N ALA A 531 -14.35 22.82 21.11
CA ALA A 531 -14.49 22.14 19.82
C ALA A 531 -15.28 20.82 19.93
N LEU A 532 -14.98 20.00 20.95
CA LEU A 532 -15.71 18.75 21.21
C LEU A 532 -17.21 18.99 21.43
N VAL A 533 -17.56 20.04 22.17
CA VAL A 533 -18.98 20.40 22.41
C VAL A 533 -19.66 20.78 21.10
N LEU A 534 -19.02 21.63 20.30
CA LEU A 534 -19.59 22.12 19.04
C LEU A 534 -19.77 21.02 18.00
N PHE A 535 -18.78 20.13 17.83
CA PHE A 535 -18.92 18.98 16.93
C PHE A 535 -19.96 17.98 17.43
N GLN A 536 -20.07 17.76 18.74
CA GLN A 536 -21.13 16.90 19.29
C GLN A 536 -22.52 17.51 19.03
N GLU A 537 -22.66 18.82 19.07
CA GLU A 537 -23.91 19.51 18.76
C GLU A 537 -24.34 19.29 17.30
N VAL A 538 -23.39 19.28 16.35
CA VAL A 538 -23.66 18.89 14.95
C VAL A 538 -24.19 17.47 14.87
N VAL A 539 -23.54 16.51 15.56
CA VAL A 539 -23.98 15.10 15.56
C VAL A 539 -25.35 14.93 16.22
N ASP A 540 -25.65 15.70 17.27
CA ASP A 540 -26.89 15.54 18.04
C ASP A 540 -28.09 16.23 17.36
N LEU A 541 -27.87 17.37 16.70
CA LEU A 541 -28.95 18.22 16.17
C LEU A 541 -29.05 18.22 14.64
N HIS A 542 -27.97 17.89 13.92
CA HIS A 542 -27.86 17.96 12.47
C HIS A 542 -27.40 16.62 11.86
N PHE A 543 -27.77 15.49 12.49
CA PHE A 543 -27.38 14.15 12.06
C PHE A 543 -27.84 13.78 10.64
N ASP A 544 -28.90 14.41 10.12
CA ASP A 544 -29.39 14.18 8.76
C ASP A 544 -28.71 15.03 7.70
N ASP A 545 -27.84 15.96 8.11
CA ASP A 545 -27.10 16.85 7.21
C ASP A 545 -25.76 16.28 6.73
N ILE A 546 -25.18 16.91 5.72
CA ILE A 546 -23.97 16.45 5.03
C ILE A 546 -22.69 16.60 5.84
N LEU A 547 -22.70 17.34 6.96
CA LEU A 547 -21.53 17.59 7.81
C LEU A 547 -21.44 16.68 9.03
N ALA A 548 -22.46 15.86 9.28
CA ALA A 548 -22.50 15.00 10.47
C ALA A 548 -21.39 13.93 10.47
N ASP A 549 -21.00 13.43 9.30
CA ASP A 549 -19.88 12.50 9.16
C ASP A 549 -18.52 13.17 9.40
N ASP A 550 -18.33 14.41 8.95
CA ASP A 550 -17.15 15.23 9.25
C ASP A 550 -17.02 15.48 10.76
N ALA A 551 -18.13 15.86 11.43
CA ALA A 551 -18.17 16.05 12.87
C ALA A 551 -17.83 14.76 13.64
N LEU A 552 -18.39 13.61 13.23
CA LEU A 552 -18.05 12.30 13.81
C LEU A 552 -16.57 11.95 13.62
N PHE A 553 -16.01 12.26 12.45
CA PHE A 553 -14.61 11.99 12.17
C PHE A 553 -13.70 12.82 13.07
N GLU A 554 -13.99 14.12 13.22
CA GLU A 554 -13.25 15.01 14.10
C GLU A 554 -13.36 14.61 15.58
N LEU A 555 -14.55 14.24 16.05
CA LEU A 555 -14.75 13.71 17.41
C LEU A 555 -13.93 12.43 17.65
N GLY A 556 -13.92 11.51 16.68
CA GLY A 556 -13.12 10.30 16.73
C GLY A 556 -11.62 10.60 16.81
N ARG A 557 -11.14 11.49 15.93
CA ARG A 557 -9.74 11.92 15.86
C ARG A 557 -9.28 12.59 17.16
N LEU A 558 -10.08 13.52 17.71
CA LEU A 558 -9.75 14.22 18.96
C LEU A 558 -9.74 13.25 20.16
N ASN A 559 -10.67 12.29 20.21
CA ASN A 559 -10.67 11.30 21.28
C ASN A 559 -9.45 10.37 21.21
N GLU A 560 -9.03 9.95 20.01
CA GLU A 560 -7.85 9.11 19.81
C GLU A 560 -6.55 9.87 20.08
N ASP A 561 -6.32 10.94 19.30
CA ASP A 561 -5.01 11.58 19.18
C ASP A 561 -4.71 12.52 20.37
N TYR A 562 -5.74 13.12 20.97
CA TYR A 562 -5.59 14.11 22.04
C TYR A 562 -6.00 13.59 23.42
N LEU A 563 -7.20 13.03 23.55
CA LEU A 563 -7.70 12.55 24.85
C LEU A 563 -7.17 11.16 25.23
N GLY A 564 -6.62 10.41 24.28
CA GLY A 564 -6.20 9.02 24.50
C GLY A 564 -7.36 8.10 24.88
N ASN A 565 -8.58 8.47 24.52
CA ASN A 565 -9.82 7.75 24.81
C ASN A 565 -10.19 6.87 23.62
N GLU A 566 -9.48 5.73 23.47
CA GLU A 566 -9.69 4.78 22.38
C GLU A 566 -11.12 4.23 22.33
N GLU A 567 -11.80 4.08 23.47
CA GLU A 567 -13.18 3.57 23.54
C GLU A 567 -14.17 4.56 22.90
N ALA A 568 -14.08 5.85 23.25
CA ALA A 568 -14.91 6.87 22.64
C ALA A 568 -14.58 7.06 21.16
N ALA A 569 -13.28 7.09 20.81
CA ALA A 569 -12.86 7.21 19.43
C ALA A 569 -13.40 6.08 18.55
N ALA A 570 -13.32 4.84 19.04
CA ALA A 570 -13.87 3.67 18.36
C ALA A 570 -15.39 3.80 18.16
N SER A 571 -16.12 4.31 19.15
CA SER A 571 -17.58 4.53 19.04
C SER A 571 -17.92 5.53 17.94
N TYR A 572 -17.22 6.67 17.86
CA TYR A 572 -17.47 7.67 16.81
C TYR A 572 -17.12 7.14 15.41
N PHE A 573 -15.98 6.44 15.26
CA PHE A 573 -15.63 5.82 13.99
C PHE A 573 -16.61 4.70 13.59
N GLU A 574 -17.11 3.90 14.54
CA GLU A 574 -18.13 2.90 14.27
C GLU A 574 -19.43 3.55 13.78
N GLN A 575 -19.88 4.60 14.46
CA GLN A 575 -21.08 5.35 14.08
C GLN A 575 -20.94 5.92 12.66
N LEU A 576 -19.81 6.57 12.36
CA LEU A 576 -19.53 7.10 11.02
C LEU A 576 -19.65 6.00 9.95
N LEU A 577 -19.07 4.82 10.19
CA LEU A 577 -19.07 3.72 9.24
C LEU A 577 -20.45 3.08 9.05
N PHE A 578 -21.31 3.14 10.06
CA PHE A 578 -22.64 2.55 10.02
C PHE A 578 -23.67 3.51 9.43
N ASP A 579 -23.69 4.76 9.91
CA ASP A 579 -24.67 5.77 9.52
C ASP A 579 -24.29 6.46 8.19
N TYR A 580 -22.99 6.62 7.91
CA TYR A 580 -22.47 7.33 6.72
C TYR A 580 -21.49 6.47 5.90
N PRO A 581 -21.91 5.32 5.35
CA PRO A 581 -21.02 4.38 4.66
C PRO A 581 -20.37 4.94 3.38
N ASN A 582 -20.92 6.04 2.84
CA ASN A 582 -20.39 6.74 1.66
C ASN A 582 -19.54 7.97 2.01
N SER A 583 -19.29 8.24 3.29
CA SER A 583 -18.45 9.34 3.75
C SER A 583 -17.05 9.28 3.11
N LEU A 584 -16.49 10.46 2.82
CA LEU A 584 -15.09 10.58 2.38
C LEU A 584 -14.12 10.06 3.45
N HIS A 585 -14.52 10.12 4.72
CA HIS A 585 -13.74 9.66 5.87
C HIS A 585 -13.85 8.14 6.12
N ALA A 586 -14.76 7.43 5.47
CA ALA A 586 -15.05 6.02 5.77
C ALA A 586 -13.85 5.08 5.61
N VAL A 587 -12.89 5.39 4.72
CA VAL A 587 -11.69 4.56 4.55
C VAL A 587 -10.75 4.71 5.74
N GLU A 588 -10.48 5.95 6.16
CA GLU A 588 -9.56 6.23 7.27
C GLU A 588 -10.19 5.85 8.62
N ALA A 589 -11.48 6.16 8.82
CA ALA A 589 -12.23 5.74 10.01
C ALA A 589 -12.19 4.20 10.18
N ARG A 590 -12.36 3.43 9.08
CA ARG A 590 -12.27 1.96 9.12
C ARG A 590 -10.88 1.49 9.51
N ARG A 591 -9.82 2.14 9.02
CA ARG A 591 -8.44 1.79 9.35
C ARG A 591 -8.13 2.06 10.82
N ARG A 592 -8.51 3.23 11.34
CA ARG A 592 -8.34 3.60 12.75
C ARG A 592 -9.15 2.66 13.66
N PHE A 593 -10.43 2.43 13.35
CA PHE A 593 -11.30 1.52 14.09
C PHE A 593 -10.77 0.08 14.15
N ARG A 594 -10.28 -0.48 13.04
CA ARG A 594 -9.66 -1.83 13.02
C ARG A 594 -8.41 -1.90 13.89
N THR A 595 -7.60 -0.85 13.87
CA THR A 595 -6.38 -0.75 14.68
C THR A 595 -6.71 -0.82 16.17
N MET A 596 -7.75 -0.08 16.60
CA MET A 596 -8.22 -0.08 18.00
C MET A 596 -8.82 -1.43 18.43
N ARG A 597 -9.52 -2.13 17.52
CA ARG A 597 -10.07 -3.47 17.79
C ARG A 597 -9.03 -4.59 17.81
N GLY A 598 -7.82 -4.33 17.29
CA GLY A 598 -6.81 -5.35 17.07
C GLY A 598 -7.18 -6.33 15.93
N ASP A 599 -8.04 -5.90 15.00
CA ASP A 599 -8.40 -6.68 13.81
C ASP A 599 -7.29 -6.51 12.73
N ASP A 600 -6.79 -7.64 12.21
CA ASP A 600 -5.68 -7.68 11.24
C ASP A 600 -5.93 -6.79 10.01
N ILE A 601 -4.92 -6.00 9.63
CA ILE A 601 -4.95 -5.10 8.46
C ILE A 601 -4.84 -5.95 7.18
N GLU A 602 -5.97 -6.20 6.50
CA GLU A 602 -6.04 -6.84 5.16
C GLU A 602 -5.28 -6.11 4.05
#